data_AF-A0A5C2SR21-F1
#
_entry.id   AF-A0A5C2SR21-F1
#
_cell.length_a   1.000
_cell.length_b   1.000
_cell.length_c   1.000
_cell.angle_alpha   90.00
_cell.angle_beta   90.00
_cell.angle_gamma   90.00
#
_symmetry.space_group_name_H-M   'P 1'
#
loop_
_entity.id
_entity.type
_entity.pdbx_description
1 polymer ?
#
loop_
_entity_poly.entity_id
_entity_poly.type
_entity_poly.pdbx_seq_one_letter_code
_entity_poly.pdbx_strand_id
1 'polypeptide(L)'
;MILTSHAGETERTFFRVFCISNNLRAMLESENLPAFLKNFGTMIEQAMGGDEKTALLGLFAQEAEPTAIVDEKKVTPLPRDVYQGLLACVRRDPTLNCSGNYRSIYDTSSSGQIVLNAQGHLLSSIKHKGRRFCPVSHHVGDSNVIFRVSSNGDTGMRILAMGQIQLIFVHKRRRPDGTDWHQLFVAIRRYRALSQRDMPHDTYGRYTALRAGLVYEALAVPVEVIPVRNIVAHCVTCPYRNSGTSEACMVAFTLDEVSSLF
;
A
#
# COMPACT_ATOMS: atom_id res chain seq x y z
N MET A 1 -26.19 35.60 1.10
CA MET A 1 -24.88 36.03 1.64
C MET A 1 -24.06 34.76 1.81
N ILE A 2 -23.07 34.56 0.95
CA ILE A 2 -22.37 33.28 0.72
C ILE A 2 -21.07 33.30 1.55
N LEU A 3 -20.90 32.33 2.44
CA LEU A 3 -19.69 32.13 3.25
C LEU A 3 -19.15 30.71 3.01
N THR A 4 -18.51 30.44 1.86
CA THR A 4 -17.90 29.11 1.60
C THR A 4 -16.68 29.09 0.65
N SER A 5 -16.00 30.21 0.34
CA SER A 5 -14.82 30.15 -0.55
C SER A 5 -13.47 29.99 0.16
N HIS A 6 -13.28 30.52 1.37
CA HIS A 6 -11.94 30.58 1.98
C HIS A 6 -11.48 29.31 2.72
N ALA A 7 -12.39 28.46 3.20
CA ALA A 7 -12.02 27.20 3.87
C ALA A 7 -11.36 26.22 2.88
N GLY A 8 -11.96 26.02 1.70
CA GLY A 8 -11.40 25.13 0.67
C GLY A 8 -10.06 25.59 0.08
N GLU A 9 -9.82 26.90 0.00
CA GLU A 9 -8.56 27.45 -0.50
C GLU A 9 -7.40 27.27 0.49
N THR A 10 -7.68 27.41 1.78
CA THR A 10 -6.69 27.22 2.85
C THR A 10 -6.33 25.75 3.01
N GLU A 11 -7.31 24.85 2.98
CA GLU A 11 -7.11 23.39 2.99
C GLU A 11 -6.30 22.93 1.77
N ARG A 12 -6.65 23.43 0.57
CA ARG A 12 -5.92 23.15 -0.67
C ARG A 12 -4.49 23.69 -0.65
N THR A 13 -4.27 24.86 -0.07
CA THR A 13 -2.92 25.45 0.06
C THR A 13 -2.09 24.67 1.06
N PHE A 14 -2.66 24.32 2.21
CA PHE A 14 -2.02 23.48 3.21
C PHE A 14 -1.61 22.13 2.62
N PHE A 15 -2.54 21.45 1.94
CA PHE A 15 -2.26 20.15 1.32
C PHE A 15 -1.19 20.24 0.23
N ARG A 16 -1.25 21.29 -0.61
CA ARG A 16 -0.24 21.54 -1.65
C ARG A 16 1.14 21.79 -1.03
N VAL A 17 1.23 22.62 0.00
CA VAL A 17 2.49 22.91 0.70
C VAL A 17 3.02 21.66 1.39
N PHE A 18 2.18 20.88 2.06
CA PHE A 18 2.55 19.61 2.69
C PHE A 18 3.14 18.61 1.68
N CYS A 19 2.50 18.43 0.52
CA CYS A 19 3.01 17.58 -0.54
C CYS A 19 4.33 18.09 -1.12
N ILE A 20 4.47 19.40 -1.34
CA ILE A 20 5.71 20.02 -1.82
C ILE A 20 6.86 19.78 -0.82
N SER A 21 6.61 19.96 0.48
CA SER A 21 7.60 19.74 1.53
C SER A 21 8.09 18.29 1.60
N ASN A 22 7.18 17.31 1.51
CA ASN A 22 7.56 15.90 1.47
C ASN A 22 8.38 15.55 0.24
N ASN A 23 8.02 16.08 -0.94
CA ASN A 23 8.78 15.87 -2.17
C ASN A 23 10.17 16.52 -2.11
N LEU A 24 10.25 17.74 -1.58
CA LEU A 24 11.52 18.46 -1.42
C LEU A 24 12.47 17.73 -0.46
N ARG A 25 11.94 17.18 0.65
CA ARG A 25 12.72 16.38 1.59
C ARG A 25 13.29 15.11 0.94
N ALA A 26 12.46 14.41 0.16
CA ALA A 26 12.91 13.24 -0.60
C ALA A 26 13.97 13.57 -1.66
N MET A 27 13.90 14.74 -2.30
CA MET A 27 14.90 15.19 -3.27
C MET A 27 16.23 15.55 -2.62
N LEU A 28 16.23 16.27 -1.49
CA LEU A 28 17.44 16.71 -0.77
C LEU A 28 18.37 15.56 -0.35
N GLU A 29 17.79 14.38 -0.11
CA GLU A 29 18.50 13.18 0.31
C GLU A 29 18.92 12.30 -0.88
N SER A 30 18.40 12.55 -2.09
CA SER A 30 18.85 11.86 -3.31
C SER A 30 20.21 12.40 -3.78
N GLU A 31 21.15 11.53 -4.15
CA GLU A 31 22.48 11.94 -4.65
C GLU A 31 22.45 12.69 -6.01
N ASN A 32 21.26 12.87 -6.58
CA ASN A 32 21.02 13.47 -7.88
C ASN A 32 20.96 15.00 -7.85
N LEU A 33 21.10 15.64 -6.68
CA LEU A 33 21.12 17.09 -6.58
C LEU A 33 22.54 17.68 -6.68
N PRO A 34 22.69 18.84 -7.34
CA PRO A 34 23.91 19.62 -7.29
C PRO A 34 24.42 19.82 -5.86
N ALA A 35 25.72 19.57 -5.64
CA ALA A 35 26.32 19.55 -4.31
C ALA A 35 26.07 20.84 -3.49
N PHE A 36 25.90 21.99 -4.14
CA PHE A 36 25.61 23.26 -3.46
C PHE A 36 24.24 23.26 -2.74
N LEU A 37 23.26 22.49 -3.21
CA LEU A 37 21.92 22.41 -2.58
C LEU A 37 21.95 21.62 -1.27
N LYS A 38 22.93 20.72 -1.09
CA LYS A 38 23.14 19.99 0.17
C LYS A 38 23.46 20.93 1.33
N ASN A 39 24.11 22.07 1.04
CA ASN A 39 24.43 23.09 2.04
C ASN A 39 23.20 23.75 2.66
N PHE A 40 22.04 23.66 2.02
CA PHE A 40 20.76 24.19 2.52
C PHE A 40 19.88 23.13 3.17
N GLY A 41 20.28 21.85 3.15
CA GLY A 41 19.48 20.73 3.66
C GLY A 41 19.08 20.93 5.13
N THR A 42 20.02 21.36 5.96
CA THR A 42 19.76 21.63 7.40
C THR A 42 18.81 22.81 7.62
N MET A 43 18.88 23.86 6.79
CA MET A 43 17.94 25.00 6.86
C MET A 43 16.53 24.59 6.41
N ILE A 44 16.43 23.76 5.37
CA ILE A 44 15.16 23.25 4.84
C ILE A 44 14.52 22.27 5.83
N GLU A 45 15.31 21.39 6.45
CA GLU A 45 14.85 20.50 7.53
C GLU A 45 14.36 21.28 8.76
N GLN A 46 15.10 22.32 9.18
CA GLN A 46 14.69 23.19 10.29
C GLN A 46 13.41 23.98 9.98
N ALA A 47 13.24 24.42 8.73
CA ALA A 47 12.04 25.11 8.29
C ALA A 47 10.82 24.17 8.12
N MET A 48 11.04 22.88 7.84
CA MET A 48 9.99 21.89 7.57
C MET A 48 9.69 20.93 8.75
N GLY A 49 10.50 20.94 9.80
CA GLY A 49 10.12 20.54 11.16
C GLY A 49 10.62 19.17 11.65
N GLY A 50 10.76 19.10 12.99
CA GLY A 50 10.53 17.91 13.81
C GLY A 50 11.64 16.87 13.83
N ASP A 51 12.08 16.53 15.04
CA ASP A 51 13.28 15.78 15.42
C ASP A 51 13.27 14.26 15.13
N GLU A 52 12.84 13.80 13.95
CA GLU A 52 12.78 12.36 13.62
C GLU A 52 13.83 11.91 12.59
N LYS A 53 15.07 11.72 13.07
CA LYS A 53 16.24 11.28 12.27
C LYS A 53 16.28 9.79 11.88
N THR A 54 15.27 8.97 12.21
CA THR A 54 15.37 7.50 12.13
C THR A 54 14.63 6.86 10.95
N ALA A 55 13.93 7.63 10.12
CA ALA A 55 13.09 7.10 9.03
C ALA A 55 13.84 6.81 7.71
N LEU A 56 15.11 7.22 7.57
CA LEU A 56 15.74 7.44 6.26
C LEU A 56 16.48 6.24 5.65
N LEU A 57 16.99 5.29 6.45
CA LEU A 57 17.63 4.09 5.91
C LEU A 57 16.66 3.14 5.17
N GLY A 58 15.34 3.27 5.41
CA GLY A 58 14.31 2.42 4.80
C GLY A 58 13.78 2.88 3.45
N LEU A 59 14.17 4.07 2.96
CA LEU A 59 13.70 4.63 1.69
C LEU A 59 14.57 4.18 0.49
N PHE A 60 15.87 3.99 0.70
CA PHE A 60 16.82 3.52 -0.34
C PHE A 60 16.83 2.00 -0.51
N ALA A 61 16.26 1.27 0.44
CA ALA A 61 16.06 -0.16 0.31
C ALA A 61 14.73 -0.40 -0.44
N GLN A 62 14.71 -0.05 -1.73
CA GLN A 62 13.51 -0.06 -2.59
C GLN A 62 12.79 -1.43 -2.63
N GLU A 63 13.50 -2.50 -2.21
CA GLU A 63 13.00 -3.87 -2.10
C GLU A 63 13.13 -4.50 -0.69
N ALA A 64 13.64 -3.78 0.32
CA ALA A 64 13.76 -4.39 1.65
C ALA A 64 12.38 -4.50 2.30
N GLU A 65 11.97 -5.75 2.48
CA GLU A 65 10.78 -6.08 3.24
C GLU A 65 11.01 -5.77 4.72
N PRO A 66 10.08 -5.05 5.38
CA PRO A 66 10.21 -4.80 6.80
C PRO A 66 10.32 -6.14 7.54
N THR A 67 11.39 -6.30 8.31
CA THR A 67 11.59 -7.49 9.13
C THR A 67 10.76 -7.32 10.40
N ALA A 68 9.78 -8.19 10.61
CA ALA A 68 8.99 -8.24 11.83
C ALA A 68 9.35 -9.50 12.62
N ILE A 69 9.70 -9.31 13.89
CA ILE A 69 9.87 -10.41 14.83
C ILE A 69 8.47 -10.84 15.28
N VAL A 70 8.16 -12.13 15.15
CA VAL A 70 6.90 -12.69 15.63
C VAL A 70 6.96 -12.90 17.13
N ASP A 71 5.99 -12.33 17.83
CA ASP A 71 5.67 -12.74 19.19
C ASP A 71 4.83 -14.03 19.11
N GLU A 72 5.48 -15.17 19.32
CA GLU A 72 4.82 -16.49 19.17
C GLU A 72 3.58 -16.64 20.07
N LYS A 73 3.49 -15.86 21.16
CA LYS A 73 2.34 -15.86 22.07
C LYS A 73 1.11 -15.12 21.52
N LYS A 74 1.27 -14.33 20.45
CA LYS A 74 0.21 -13.51 19.83
C LYS A 74 -0.24 -14.05 18.47
N VAL A 75 0.15 -15.27 18.14
CA VAL A 75 -0.25 -15.93 16.90
C VAL A 75 -1.72 -16.35 17.03
N THR A 76 -2.50 -16.01 16.01
CA THR A 76 -3.93 -16.28 15.94
C THR A 76 -4.31 -16.91 14.60
N PRO A 77 -5.41 -17.69 14.53
CA PRO A 77 -5.91 -18.20 13.27
C PRO A 77 -6.33 -17.07 12.33
N LEU A 78 -5.88 -17.14 11.06
CA LEU A 78 -6.28 -16.19 10.03
C LEU A 78 -7.73 -16.46 9.58
N PRO A 79 -8.52 -15.41 9.27
CA PRO A 79 -9.81 -15.57 8.60
C PRO A 79 -9.68 -16.39 7.31
N ARG A 80 -10.70 -17.18 6.97
CA ARG A 80 -10.63 -18.14 5.85
C ARG A 80 -10.32 -17.47 4.51
N ASP A 81 -10.95 -16.33 4.23
CA ASP A 81 -10.72 -15.54 3.02
C ASP A 81 -9.29 -15.00 2.94
N VAL A 82 -8.76 -14.50 4.06
CA VAL A 82 -7.37 -14.04 4.18
C VAL A 82 -6.40 -15.21 3.99
N TYR A 83 -6.66 -16.36 4.59
CA TYR A 83 -5.84 -17.55 4.44
C TYR A 83 -5.80 -18.04 2.99
N GLN A 84 -6.95 -18.08 2.31
CA GLN A 84 -7.02 -18.44 0.89
C GLN A 84 -6.26 -17.43 0.03
N GLY A 85 -6.40 -16.13 0.32
CA GLY A 85 -5.63 -15.07 -0.33
C GLY A 85 -4.13 -15.24 -0.12
N LEU A 86 -3.68 -15.57 1.09
CA LEU A 86 -2.28 -15.83 1.42
C LEU A 86 -1.74 -17.04 0.64
N LEU A 87 -2.49 -18.14 0.61
CA LEU A 87 -2.10 -19.34 -0.14
C LEU A 87 -1.94 -19.03 -1.64
N ALA A 88 -2.88 -18.28 -2.22
CA ALA A 88 -2.80 -17.84 -3.61
C ALA A 88 -1.59 -16.91 -3.85
N CYS A 89 -1.32 -15.99 -2.93
CA CYS A 89 -0.18 -15.08 -2.98
C CYS A 89 1.16 -15.85 -2.97
N VAL A 90 1.35 -16.76 -2.02
CA VAL A 90 2.57 -17.56 -1.89
C VAL A 90 2.78 -18.49 -3.08
N ARG A 91 1.71 -19.08 -3.63
CA ARG A 91 1.80 -19.94 -4.83
C ARG A 91 2.19 -19.15 -6.09
N ARG A 92 1.69 -17.92 -6.23
CA ARG A 92 1.90 -17.10 -7.43
C ARG A 92 3.28 -16.45 -7.45
N ASP A 93 3.80 -16.04 -6.29
CA ASP A 93 5.06 -15.30 -6.21
C ASP A 93 6.26 -16.24 -6.01
N PRO A 94 7.15 -16.40 -7.01
CA PRO A 94 8.29 -17.31 -6.92
C PRO A 94 9.27 -16.94 -5.80
N THR A 95 9.34 -15.66 -5.42
CA THR A 95 10.22 -15.20 -4.33
C THR A 95 9.72 -15.65 -2.96
N LEU A 96 8.43 -15.97 -2.84
CA LEU A 96 7.80 -16.45 -1.61
C LEU A 96 7.76 -17.98 -1.53
N ASN A 97 7.71 -18.63 -2.69
CA ASN A 97 7.60 -20.07 -2.83
C ASN A 97 8.95 -20.78 -2.59
N CYS A 98 9.50 -20.63 -1.37
CA CYS A 98 10.84 -21.14 -1.04
C CYS A 98 10.89 -22.67 -0.86
N SER A 99 9.77 -23.33 -0.55
CA SER A 99 9.74 -24.72 -0.04
C SER A 99 8.94 -25.69 -0.91
N GLY A 100 8.57 -25.26 -2.13
CA GLY A 100 7.76 -26.04 -3.06
C GLY A 100 6.25 -25.78 -2.93
N ASN A 101 5.46 -26.51 -3.72
CA ASN A 101 4.02 -26.26 -3.86
C ASN A 101 3.28 -26.43 -2.52
N TYR A 102 2.80 -25.31 -1.97
CA TYR A 102 1.97 -25.29 -0.77
C TYR A 102 0.54 -25.78 -1.05
N ARG A 103 -0.07 -26.44 -0.06
CA ARG A 103 -1.50 -26.83 -0.06
C ARG A 103 -2.29 -26.23 1.09
N SER A 104 -3.61 -26.22 0.95
CA SER A 104 -4.52 -25.72 1.98
C SER A 104 -4.59 -26.70 3.16
N ILE A 105 -4.78 -26.19 4.37
CA ILE A 105 -5.14 -26.99 5.56
C ILE A 105 -6.50 -27.68 5.39
N TYR A 106 -7.33 -27.18 4.48
CA TYR A 106 -8.65 -27.72 4.18
C TYR A 106 -8.64 -28.74 3.03
N ASP A 107 -7.49 -28.97 2.38
CA ASP A 107 -7.36 -29.99 1.33
C ASP A 107 -7.22 -31.37 1.98
N THR A 108 -8.09 -32.31 1.60
CA THR A 108 -8.09 -33.71 2.10
C THR A 108 -7.10 -34.62 1.38
N SER A 109 -6.51 -34.17 0.27
CA SER A 109 -5.63 -34.97 -0.57
C SER A 109 -4.22 -35.12 0.04
N SER A 110 -3.73 -36.36 0.10
CA SER A 110 -2.38 -36.70 0.56
C SER A 110 -1.33 -36.58 -0.56
N SER A 111 -1.29 -35.45 -1.26
CA SER A 111 -0.17 -35.13 -2.14
C SER A 111 1.05 -34.78 -1.26
N GLY A 112 2.27 -35.07 -1.71
CA GLY A 112 3.53 -34.71 -1.03
C GLY A 112 3.80 -33.20 -0.94
N GLN A 113 2.76 -32.38 -0.98
CA GLN A 113 2.77 -30.93 -0.87
C GLN A 113 2.76 -30.50 0.60
N ILE A 114 3.50 -29.44 0.91
CA ILE A 114 3.59 -28.88 2.26
C ILE A 114 2.31 -28.12 2.58
N VAL A 115 1.71 -28.39 3.74
CA VAL A 115 0.54 -27.63 4.21
C VAL A 115 0.98 -26.25 4.66
N LEU A 116 0.41 -25.20 4.08
CA LEU A 116 0.62 -23.83 4.56
C LEU A 116 -0.21 -23.64 5.83
N ASN A 117 0.44 -23.36 6.96
CA ASN A 117 -0.28 -23.11 8.21
C ASN A 117 -1.19 -21.87 8.09
N ALA A 118 -2.36 -21.92 8.73
CA ALA A 118 -3.35 -20.85 8.73
C ALA A 118 -3.20 -19.88 9.90
N GLN A 119 -2.00 -19.77 10.47
CA GLN A 119 -1.73 -18.97 11.66
C GLN A 119 -0.97 -17.70 11.29
N GLY A 120 -1.26 -16.60 11.98
CA GLY A 120 -0.56 -15.33 11.78
C GLY A 120 -0.62 -14.44 13.01
N HIS A 121 0.39 -13.59 13.17
CA HIS A 121 0.40 -12.56 14.20
C HIS A 121 -0.15 -11.26 13.64
N LEU A 122 -1.35 -10.87 14.07
CA LEU A 122 -2.01 -9.64 13.62
C LEU A 122 -1.31 -8.42 14.21
N LEU A 123 -1.13 -7.38 13.39
CA LEU A 123 -0.51 -6.12 13.78
C LEU A 123 -1.50 -4.96 13.65
N SER A 124 -1.43 -4.03 14.61
CA SER A 124 -2.23 -2.80 14.61
C SER A 124 -1.70 -1.76 13.61
N SER A 125 -0.40 -1.80 13.29
CA SER A 125 0.22 -0.97 12.25
C SER A 125 1.62 -1.47 11.91
N ILE A 126 2.15 -1.00 10.79
CA ILE A 126 3.54 -1.21 10.37
C ILE A 126 4.14 0.12 9.91
N LYS A 127 5.47 0.23 9.96
CA LYS A 127 6.21 1.25 9.23
C LYS A 127 6.81 0.64 7.97
N HIS A 128 6.53 1.21 6.81
CA HIS A 128 7.10 0.82 5.52
C HIS A 128 7.47 2.08 4.74
N LYS A 129 8.70 2.15 4.20
CA LYS A 129 9.23 3.33 3.48
C LYS A 129 9.06 4.64 4.27
N GLY A 130 9.40 4.61 5.56
CA GLY A 130 9.28 5.76 6.46
C GLY A 130 7.84 6.18 6.81
N ARG A 131 6.82 5.49 6.27
CA ARG A 131 5.40 5.80 6.49
C ARG A 131 4.71 4.73 7.32
N ARG A 132 3.75 5.15 8.15
CA ARG A 132 2.93 4.25 8.96
C ARG A 132 1.69 3.83 8.16
N PHE A 133 1.46 2.53 8.05
CA PHE A 133 0.24 1.94 7.48
C PHE A 133 -0.51 1.18 8.56
N CYS A 134 -1.84 1.17 8.51
CA CYS A 134 -2.63 0.40 9.46
C CYS A 134 -3.93 -0.15 8.85
N PRO A 135 -4.55 -1.14 9.49
CA PRO A 135 -5.89 -1.59 9.11
C PRO A 135 -6.95 -0.50 9.26
N VAL A 136 -8.01 -0.56 8.45
CA VAL A 136 -9.18 0.34 8.53
C VAL A 136 -9.83 0.32 9.92
N SER A 137 -9.76 -0.80 10.63
CA SER A 137 -10.26 -0.93 12.00
C SER A 137 -9.52 -0.07 13.02
N HIS A 138 -8.33 0.43 12.68
CA HIS A 138 -7.50 1.26 13.54
C HIS A 138 -7.52 2.73 13.10
N HIS A 139 -7.28 3.01 11.82
CA HIS A 139 -7.36 4.36 11.27
C HIS A 139 -7.72 4.33 9.79
N VAL A 140 -8.85 4.97 9.43
CA VAL A 140 -9.36 4.94 8.06
C VAL A 140 -8.40 5.64 7.09
N GLY A 141 -7.82 6.78 7.49
CA GLY A 141 -6.93 7.56 6.62
C GLY A 141 -5.64 6.84 6.24
N ASP A 142 -5.07 6.06 7.17
CA ASP A 142 -3.79 5.35 6.98
C ASP A 142 -3.98 3.94 6.43
N SER A 143 -5.23 3.59 6.10
CA SER A 143 -5.59 2.27 5.55
C SER A 143 -5.75 2.29 4.03
N ASN A 144 -5.91 3.47 3.43
CA ASN A 144 -6.07 3.63 1.99
C ASN A 144 -4.70 3.61 1.31
N VAL A 145 -4.52 2.69 0.38
CA VAL A 145 -3.23 2.42 -0.26
C VAL A 145 -3.34 2.22 -1.76
N ILE A 146 -2.24 2.56 -2.44
CA ILE A 146 -1.95 2.13 -3.80
C ILE A 146 -0.96 0.98 -3.72
N PHE A 147 -1.23 -0.08 -4.47
CA PHE A 147 -0.40 -1.27 -4.46
C PHE A 147 -0.27 -1.88 -5.85
N ARG A 148 0.79 -2.67 -6.03
CA ARG A 148 1.10 -3.34 -7.29
C ARG A 148 0.34 -4.66 -7.39
N VAL A 149 -0.34 -4.83 -8.51
CA VAL A 149 -1.01 -6.08 -8.90
C VAL A 149 -0.20 -6.75 -9.98
N SER A 150 0.05 -8.05 -9.83
CA SER A 150 0.57 -8.86 -10.94
C SER A 150 -0.54 -9.05 -11.97
N SER A 151 -0.33 -8.55 -13.19
CA SER A 151 -1.17 -8.94 -14.32
C SER A 151 -0.96 -10.43 -14.60
N ASN A 152 -2.05 -11.14 -14.90
CA ASN A 152 -2.00 -12.55 -15.32
C ASN A 152 -1.46 -12.73 -16.76
N GLY A 153 -1.04 -11.64 -17.42
CA GLY A 153 -0.47 -11.64 -18.75
C GLY A 153 1.01 -11.26 -18.71
N ASP A 154 1.81 -12.04 -19.45
CA ASP A 154 3.27 -12.11 -19.57
C ASP A 154 4.03 -10.83 -19.98
N THR A 155 3.45 -9.64 -19.77
CA THR A 155 4.01 -8.36 -20.24
C THR A 155 4.85 -7.62 -19.21
N GLY A 156 5.09 -8.20 -18.01
CA GLY A 156 5.90 -7.56 -16.95
C GLY A 156 5.32 -6.23 -16.41
N MET A 157 4.17 -5.79 -16.93
CA MET A 157 3.56 -4.53 -16.58
C MET A 157 2.79 -4.67 -15.27
N ARG A 158 3.31 -4.04 -14.22
CA ARG A 158 2.66 -3.99 -12.90
C ARG A 158 1.51 -2.98 -12.94
N ILE A 159 0.28 -3.46 -12.81
CA ILE A 159 -0.91 -2.59 -12.76
C ILE A 159 -1.01 -2.04 -11.33
N LEU A 160 -1.14 -0.73 -11.19
CA LEU A 160 -1.43 -0.11 -9.88
C LEU A 160 -2.92 -0.22 -9.59
N ALA A 161 -3.25 -0.68 -8.40
CA ALA A 161 -4.62 -0.71 -7.89
C ALA A 161 -4.72 0.08 -6.59
N MET A 162 -5.92 0.59 -6.34
CA MET A 162 -6.26 1.27 -5.09
C MET A 162 -7.08 0.32 -4.22
N GLY A 163 -6.84 0.37 -2.92
CA GLY A 163 -7.58 -0.43 -1.97
C GLY A 163 -7.43 0.05 -0.56
N GLN A 164 -8.06 -0.68 0.34
CA GLN A 164 -8.08 -0.42 1.76
C GLN A 164 -7.57 -1.63 2.53
N ILE A 165 -6.58 -1.42 3.39
CA ILE A 165 -6.01 -2.43 4.27
C ILE A 165 -7.08 -2.88 5.27
N GLN A 166 -7.44 -4.15 5.20
CA GLN A 166 -8.36 -4.79 6.14
C GLN A 166 -7.61 -5.38 7.33
N LEU A 167 -6.45 -6.00 7.08
CA LEU A 167 -5.60 -6.62 8.11
C LEU A 167 -4.13 -6.52 7.73
N ILE A 168 -3.27 -6.46 8.74
CA ILE A 168 -1.83 -6.58 8.62
C ILE A 168 -1.38 -7.72 9.52
N PHE A 169 -0.55 -8.62 9.00
CA PHE A 169 -0.12 -9.78 9.78
C PHE A 169 1.27 -10.27 9.38
N VAL A 170 1.95 -10.87 10.34
CA VAL A 170 3.17 -11.64 10.10
C VAL A 170 2.81 -13.10 9.93
N HIS A 171 3.31 -13.73 8.87
CA HIS A 171 3.19 -15.16 8.64
C HIS A 171 4.55 -15.85 8.79
N LYS A 172 4.54 -17.00 9.46
CA LYS A 172 5.72 -17.84 9.71
C LYS A 172 5.68 -19.05 8.78
N ARG A 173 6.77 -19.32 8.07
CA ARG A 173 6.92 -20.52 7.23
C ARG A 173 8.33 -21.08 7.35
N ARG A 174 8.49 -22.39 7.14
CA ARG A 174 9.79 -23.07 7.19
C ARG A 174 10.41 -23.15 5.80
N ARG A 175 11.68 -22.75 5.69
CA ARG A 175 12.49 -22.86 4.48
C ARG A 175 13.09 -24.27 4.32
N PRO A 176 13.58 -24.64 3.12
CA PRO A 176 14.22 -25.94 2.88
C PRO A 176 15.45 -26.19 3.76
N ASP A 177 16.15 -25.14 4.15
CA ASP A 177 17.31 -25.18 5.06
C ASP A 177 16.92 -25.41 6.54
N GLY A 178 15.62 -25.61 6.82
CA GLY A 178 15.08 -25.82 8.16
C GLY A 178 14.87 -24.53 8.96
N THR A 179 15.25 -23.37 8.44
CA THR A 179 15.09 -22.09 9.12
C THR A 179 13.66 -21.57 9.04
N ASP A 180 13.23 -20.85 10.07
CA ASP A 180 11.93 -20.19 10.08
C ASP A 180 12.04 -18.80 9.43
N TRP A 181 11.18 -18.55 8.45
CA TRP A 181 11.07 -17.29 7.75
C TRP A 181 9.78 -16.58 8.15
N HIS A 182 9.94 -15.36 8.66
CA HIS A 182 8.84 -14.47 9.02
C HIS A 182 8.67 -13.42 7.93
N GLN A 183 7.43 -13.22 7.49
CA GLN A 183 7.13 -12.24 6.46
C GLN A 183 5.86 -11.47 6.75
N LEU A 184 5.89 -10.18 6.45
CA LEU A 184 4.74 -9.30 6.57
C LEU A 184 3.86 -9.34 5.33
N PHE A 185 2.57 -9.50 5.58
CA PHE A 185 1.52 -9.47 4.59
C PHE A 185 0.45 -8.46 4.98
N VAL A 186 -0.26 -7.97 3.97
CA VAL A 186 -1.47 -7.18 4.14
C VAL A 186 -2.60 -7.81 3.38
N ALA A 187 -3.77 -7.87 4.02
CA ALA A 187 -5.03 -8.22 3.38
C ALA A 187 -5.72 -6.91 2.98
N ILE A 188 -5.99 -6.75 1.69
CA ILE A 188 -6.53 -5.54 1.09
C ILE A 188 -7.84 -5.88 0.38
N ARG A 189 -8.83 -5.00 0.50
CA ARG A 189 -9.97 -4.97 -0.43
C ARG A 189 -9.75 -3.85 -1.44
N ARG A 190 -9.84 -4.17 -2.72
CA ARG A 190 -9.70 -3.17 -3.79
C ARG A 190 -10.92 -2.26 -3.82
N TYR A 191 -10.73 -1.00 -4.15
CA TYR A 191 -11.84 -0.18 -4.61
C TYR A 191 -12.26 -0.62 -6.00
N ARG A 192 -13.57 -0.68 -6.26
CA ARG A 192 -14.07 -1.15 -7.54
C ARG A 192 -13.81 -0.09 -8.61
N ALA A 193 -13.19 -0.50 -9.71
CA ALA A 193 -12.97 0.36 -10.87
C ALA A 193 -14.29 0.79 -11.51
N LEU A 194 -14.29 1.95 -12.17
CA LEU A 194 -15.45 2.43 -12.91
C LEU A 194 -15.85 1.47 -14.02
N SER A 195 -17.15 1.33 -14.24
CA SER A 195 -17.68 0.65 -15.41
C SER A 195 -17.36 1.44 -16.69
N GLN A 196 -17.37 0.79 -17.84
CA GLN A 196 -17.14 1.46 -19.12
C GLN A 196 -18.12 2.62 -19.38
N ARG A 197 -19.34 2.51 -18.85
CA ARG A 197 -20.37 3.54 -18.92
C ARG A 197 -20.00 4.79 -18.10
N ASP A 198 -19.33 4.61 -16.97
CA ASP A 198 -19.00 5.70 -16.04
C ASP A 198 -17.61 6.29 -16.26
N MET A 199 -16.72 5.60 -16.99
CA MET A 199 -15.39 6.12 -17.36
C MET A 199 -15.41 7.52 -17.99
N PRO A 200 -16.37 7.90 -18.88
CA PRO A 200 -16.44 9.25 -19.43
C PRO A 200 -16.63 10.35 -18.37
N HIS A 201 -17.15 10.00 -17.20
CA HIS A 201 -17.32 10.91 -16.06
C HIS A 201 -16.05 11.06 -15.21
N ASP A 202 -15.01 10.24 -15.46
CA ASP A 202 -13.71 10.44 -14.83
C ASP A 202 -12.97 11.62 -15.48
N THR A 203 -13.21 12.81 -14.95
CA THR A 203 -12.49 14.01 -15.34
C THR A 203 -11.03 13.98 -14.90
N TYR A 204 -10.69 13.21 -13.86
CA TYR A 204 -9.33 13.16 -13.29
C TYR A 204 -8.41 12.28 -14.12
N GLY A 205 -8.93 11.18 -14.68
CA GLY A 205 -8.19 10.29 -15.57
C GLY A 205 -7.63 10.98 -16.82
N ARG A 206 -8.21 12.12 -17.24
CA ARG A 206 -7.68 12.95 -18.34
C ARG A 206 -6.38 13.68 -17.97
N TYR A 207 -6.12 13.87 -16.67
CA TYR A 207 -4.97 14.60 -16.15
C TYR A 207 -4.02 13.63 -15.44
N THR A 208 -3.24 12.88 -16.23
CA THR A 208 -2.27 11.90 -15.71
C THR A 208 -1.27 12.50 -14.71
N ALA A 209 -0.94 13.79 -14.85
CA ALA A 209 -0.07 14.52 -13.93
C ALA A 209 -0.63 14.62 -12.50
N LEU A 210 -1.97 14.58 -12.32
CA LEU A 210 -2.59 14.61 -11.00
C LEU A 210 -2.48 13.27 -10.27
N ARG A 211 -2.15 12.18 -10.98
CA ARG A 211 -2.10 10.80 -10.45
C ARG A 211 -3.34 10.49 -9.62
N ALA A 212 -4.46 10.95 -10.15
CA ALA A 212 -5.77 10.89 -9.53
C ALA A 212 -6.71 10.12 -10.45
N GLY A 213 -7.56 9.31 -9.87
CA GLY A 213 -8.56 8.55 -10.60
C GLY A 213 -9.88 8.52 -9.85
N LEU A 214 -10.97 8.48 -10.60
CA LEU A 214 -12.28 8.25 -10.03
C LEU A 214 -12.52 6.74 -9.89
N VAL A 215 -12.97 6.32 -8.71
CA VAL A 215 -13.35 4.92 -8.43
C VAL A 215 -14.68 4.88 -7.69
N TYR A 216 -15.34 3.73 -7.71
CA TYR A 216 -16.48 3.52 -6.84
C TYR A 216 -16.03 3.41 -5.38
N GLU A 217 -16.84 3.94 -4.47
CA GLU A 217 -16.63 3.81 -3.02
C GLU A 217 -16.75 2.34 -2.56
N ALA A 218 -17.49 1.52 -3.32
CA ALA A 218 -17.67 0.10 -3.05
C ALA A 218 -16.34 -0.68 -3.14
N LEU A 219 -16.12 -1.51 -2.11
CA LEU A 219 -14.99 -2.45 -2.05
C LEU A 219 -15.30 -3.73 -2.84
N ALA A 220 -14.37 -4.15 -3.67
CA ALA A 220 -14.44 -5.40 -4.41
C ALA A 220 -14.21 -6.62 -3.50
N VAL A 221 -14.79 -7.74 -3.92
CA VAL A 221 -14.63 -9.07 -3.33
C VAL A 221 -14.00 -9.96 -4.42
N PRO A 222 -13.04 -10.84 -4.10
CA PRO A 222 -12.55 -11.22 -2.76
C PRO A 222 -11.48 -10.30 -2.18
N VAL A 223 -11.13 -10.55 -0.89
CA VAL A 223 -9.94 -9.98 -0.24
C VAL A 223 -8.69 -10.49 -0.94
N GLU A 224 -7.75 -9.60 -1.19
CA GLU A 224 -6.45 -9.93 -1.77
C GLU A 224 -5.36 -9.81 -0.70
N VAL A 225 -4.51 -10.83 -0.62
CA VAL A 225 -3.31 -10.77 0.22
C VAL A 225 -2.12 -10.46 -0.66
N ILE A 226 -1.34 -9.46 -0.25
CA ILE A 226 -0.07 -9.11 -0.90
C ILE A 226 1.05 -8.99 0.14
N PRO A 227 2.31 -9.18 -0.28
CA PRO A 227 3.46 -8.81 0.53
C PRO A 227 3.52 -7.30 0.72
N VAL A 228 4.02 -6.84 1.86
CA VAL A 228 4.12 -5.38 2.15
C VAL A 228 4.94 -4.63 1.10
N ARG A 229 5.97 -5.26 0.50
CA ARG A 229 6.78 -4.64 -0.58
C ARG A 229 5.97 -4.21 -1.81
N ASN A 230 4.75 -4.75 -1.98
CA ASN A 230 3.86 -4.37 -3.08
C ASN A 230 3.03 -3.13 -2.76
N ILE A 231 3.03 -2.63 -1.51
CA ILE A 231 2.47 -1.32 -1.18
C ILE A 231 3.38 -0.23 -1.75
N VAL A 232 2.80 0.64 -2.55
CA VAL A 232 3.51 1.73 -3.22
C VAL A 232 3.47 2.99 -2.35
N ALA A 233 2.26 3.40 -1.97
CA ALA A 233 2.01 4.65 -1.26
C ALA A 233 0.65 4.64 -0.56
N HIS A 234 0.41 5.63 0.31
CA HIS A 234 -0.93 5.98 0.73
C HIS A 234 -1.71 6.61 -0.43
N CYS A 235 -3.03 6.46 -0.37
CA CYS A 235 -3.92 7.31 -1.13
C CYS A 235 -4.90 8.06 -0.22
N VAL A 236 -5.20 9.30 -0.61
CA VAL A 236 -6.30 10.07 -0.03
C VAL A 236 -7.52 9.87 -0.90
N THR A 237 -8.64 9.57 -0.27
CA THR A 237 -9.94 9.42 -0.91
C THR A 237 -10.83 10.61 -0.53
N CYS A 238 -11.43 11.26 -1.52
CA CYS A 238 -12.39 12.33 -1.34
C CYS A 238 -13.72 11.95 -1.99
N PRO A 239 -14.86 12.00 -1.27
CA PRO A 239 -16.17 11.71 -1.85
C PRO A 239 -16.43 12.58 -3.08
N TYR A 240 -16.90 11.96 -4.16
CA TYR A 240 -17.20 12.63 -5.42
C TYR A 240 -18.68 12.48 -5.73
N ARG A 241 -19.41 13.59 -5.61
CA ARG A 241 -20.85 13.62 -5.91
C ARG A 241 -21.07 14.19 -7.30
N ASN A 242 -21.44 13.31 -8.24
CA ASN A 242 -21.91 13.68 -9.56
C ASN A 242 -23.16 12.84 -9.88
N SER A 243 -24.21 13.45 -10.42
CA SER A 243 -25.46 12.77 -10.77
C SER A 243 -25.33 11.83 -11.97
N GLY A 244 -24.20 11.83 -12.67
CA GLY A 244 -23.97 11.01 -13.86
C GLY A 244 -23.49 9.58 -13.61
N THR A 245 -22.91 9.28 -12.45
CA THR A 245 -22.38 7.93 -12.16
C THR A 245 -23.48 7.01 -11.64
N SER A 246 -23.38 5.72 -11.99
CA SER A 246 -24.35 4.71 -11.56
C SER A 246 -24.34 4.44 -10.05
N GLU A 247 -23.21 4.73 -9.39
CA GLU A 247 -23.01 4.49 -7.96
C GLU A 247 -22.19 5.62 -7.32
N ALA A 248 -22.11 5.62 -5.98
CA ALA A 248 -21.29 6.55 -5.23
C ALA A 248 -19.81 6.37 -5.59
N CYS A 249 -19.17 7.49 -5.95
CA CYS A 249 -17.78 7.51 -6.35
C CYS A 249 -16.95 8.35 -5.39
N MET A 250 -15.65 8.15 -5.46
CA MET A 250 -14.65 8.96 -4.78
C MET A 250 -13.45 9.17 -5.68
N VAL A 251 -12.82 10.33 -5.53
CA VAL A 251 -11.54 10.61 -6.16
C VAL A 251 -10.45 10.10 -5.24
N ALA A 252 -9.52 9.33 -5.78
CA ALA A 252 -8.39 8.85 -5.03
C ALA A 252 -7.09 9.45 -5.61
N PHE A 253 -6.25 9.96 -4.72
CA PHE A 253 -5.00 10.66 -5.03
C PHE A 253 -3.83 9.95 -4.36
N THR A 254 -2.72 9.78 -5.07
CA THR A 254 -1.48 9.30 -4.47
C THR A 254 -0.84 10.38 -3.59
N LEU A 255 -0.48 10.05 -2.34
CA LEU A 255 0.17 11.00 -1.42
C LEU A 255 1.69 10.99 -1.46
N ASP A 256 2.27 9.79 -1.47
CA ASP A 256 3.65 9.58 -1.03
C ASP A 256 4.51 8.87 -2.09
N GLU A 257 4.06 8.83 -3.34
CA GLU A 257 4.81 8.11 -4.37
C GLU A 257 5.97 8.98 -4.87
N VAL A 258 7.13 8.74 -4.28
CA VAL A 258 8.42 9.22 -4.78
C VAL A 258 8.56 8.73 -6.21
N SER A 259 8.60 9.68 -7.14
CA SER A 259 8.85 9.45 -8.55
C SER A 259 10.17 8.66 -8.71
N SER A 260 10.08 7.37 -9.03
CA SER A 260 11.13 6.68 -9.77
C SER A 260 11.01 7.09 -11.24
N LEU A 261 11.31 8.35 -11.53
CA LEU A 261 11.72 8.76 -12.87
C LEU A 261 13.24 8.68 -12.87
N PHE A 262 13.76 7.45 -12.84
CA PHE A 262 15.03 7.01 -13.43
C PHE A 262 14.97 5.48 -13.55
#